data_AF-A0A842VBP5-F1
#
_entry.id   AF-A0A842VBP5-F1
#
_cell.length_a   1.000
_cell.length_b   1.000
_cell.length_c   1.000
_cell.angle_alpha   90.00
_cell.angle_beta   90.00
_cell.angle_gamma   90.00
#
_symmetry.space_group_name_H-M   'P 1'
#
loop_
_entity.id
_entity.type
_entity.pdbx_description
1 polymer ?
#
loop_
_entity_poly.entity_id
_entity_poly.type
_entity_poly.pdbx_seq_one_letter_code
_entity_poly.pdbx_strand_id
1 'polypeptide(L)'
;MAKVRKQFKLDEEITIERIPEKHCMMCLNQMYTEQKLCNTCRHLPLYIGDWNFKSVNALGIYHKYKQKGYSIPINVLSELILLLKFRKGKKFRTFAGSLIAKGLFKIFEEKRDIYNDVSHVVISPKFKSNEENQVEYILNPFIEILNQNGYDIENLSKRVKRLEDVGRNKEKGFEERFNDINGVHEVRIDDLGHADIIILDDIFTTGSTSWDIARALKERNAGNIHVLVAGRHWLFDEWPINTLYSNGDFSFDYLINYFSRTDYNRDRKKISKVIIIKLDVQENYIYALIKGSRGNYELDVDLDNNILSHSCPDFKNDKKRNKKFCKHISKAFLNIRKGNEKFSSSVLNSIYRELDIWQFDMK
;
A
#
# COMPACT_ATOMS: atom_id res chain seq x y z
N MET A 1 -16.54 -29.65 3.68
CA MET A 1 -15.06 -29.75 3.82
C MET A 1 -14.46 -28.38 3.57
N ALA A 2 -13.71 -27.80 4.52
CA ALA A 2 -13.06 -26.52 4.31
C ALA A 2 -11.93 -26.71 3.27
N LYS A 3 -12.07 -26.09 2.07
CA LYS A 3 -10.96 -26.02 1.10
C LYS A 3 -9.75 -25.45 1.85
N VAL A 4 -8.68 -26.24 1.96
CA VAL A 4 -7.39 -25.77 2.49
C VAL A 4 -7.00 -24.56 1.65
N ARG A 5 -7.04 -23.37 2.25
CA ARG A 5 -6.61 -22.15 1.55
C ARG A 5 -5.13 -22.30 1.26
N LYS A 6 -4.75 -22.24 -0.02
CA LYS A 6 -3.34 -22.27 -0.42
C LYS A 6 -2.63 -21.10 0.25
N GLN A 7 -1.70 -21.42 1.14
CA GLN A 7 -0.78 -20.47 1.75
C GLN A 7 0.55 -20.53 1.00
N PHE A 8 1.18 -19.40 0.78
CA PHE A 8 2.54 -19.36 0.24
C PHE A 8 3.37 -18.30 0.94
N LYS A 9 4.68 -18.49 0.98
CA LYS A 9 5.62 -17.55 1.61
C LYS A 9 6.24 -16.63 0.57
N LEU A 10 6.29 -15.33 0.83
CA LEU A 10 7.19 -14.41 0.15
C LEU A 10 8.41 -14.17 1.02
N ASP A 11 9.59 -14.23 0.39
CA ASP A 11 10.87 -13.99 1.05
C ASP A 11 11.05 -14.84 2.31
N GLU A 12 10.53 -16.07 2.29
CA GLU A 12 10.60 -17.09 3.35
C GLU A 12 9.89 -16.73 4.69
N GLU A 13 9.54 -15.47 4.90
CA GLU A 13 9.00 -14.95 6.16
C GLU A 13 7.52 -14.56 6.07
N ILE A 14 7.06 -14.04 4.93
CA ILE A 14 5.71 -13.44 4.83
C ILE A 14 4.73 -14.48 4.29
N THR A 15 3.90 -15.03 5.19
CA THR A 15 2.85 -16.00 4.80
C THR A 15 1.64 -15.28 4.20
N ILE A 16 1.20 -15.75 3.04
CA ILE A 16 0.11 -15.19 2.24
C ILE A 16 -1.03 -16.18 2.18
N GLU A 17 -2.22 -15.78 2.60
CA GLU A 17 -3.48 -16.48 2.30
C GLU A 17 -4.12 -15.87 1.05
N ARG A 18 -4.46 -16.69 0.05
CA ARG A 18 -5.11 -16.25 -1.20
C ARG A 18 -6.57 -15.83 -1.04
N ILE A 19 -7.05 -15.00 -1.98
CA ILE A 19 -8.49 -14.88 -2.25
C ILE A 19 -9.02 -16.27 -2.64
N PRO A 20 -10.09 -16.76 -1.98
CA PRO A 20 -10.75 -18.00 -2.38
C PRO A 20 -11.18 -17.96 -3.85
N GLU A 21 -10.99 -19.06 -4.57
CA GLU A 21 -11.47 -19.19 -5.95
C GLU A 21 -12.99 -18.98 -6.01
N LYS A 22 -13.44 -18.39 -7.13
CA LYS A 22 -14.77 -17.82 -7.42
C LYS A 22 -14.98 -16.46 -6.77
N HIS A 23 -14.74 -15.42 -7.56
CA HIS A 23 -14.96 -14.03 -7.16
C HIS A 23 -15.51 -13.21 -8.33
N CYS A 24 -16.23 -12.14 -8.00
CA CYS A 24 -16.80 -11.23 -8.99
C CYS A 24 -15.69 -10.52 -9.77
N MET A 25 -15.73 -10.53 -11.10
CA MET A 25 -14.73 -9.87 -11.94
C MET A 25 -14.76 -8.33 -11.82
N MET A 26 -15.86 -7.78 -11.30
CA MET A 26 -16.07 -6.33 -11.18
C MET A 26 -15.71 -5.77 -9.80
N CYS A 27 -16.01 -6.51 -8.72
CA CYS A 27 -15.79 -6.03 -7.35
C CYS A 27 -14.92 -6.96 -6.50
N LEU A 28 -14.50 -8.10 -7.06
CA LEU A 28 -13.71 -9.16 -6.44
C LEU A 28 -14.35 -9.78 -5.18
N ASN A 29 -15.66 -9.57 -4.94
CA ASN A 29 -16.39 -10.25 -3.86
C ASN A 29 -16.33 -11.75 -4.04
N GLN A 30 -16.08 -12.48 -2.96
CA GLN A 30 -16.14 -13.93 -2.97
C GLN A 30 -17.55 -14.37 -3.39
N MET A 31 -17.60 -15.33 -4.30
CA MET A 31 -18.83 -15.90 -4.83
C MET A 31 -18.88 -17.38 -4.52
N TYR A 32 -20.08 -17.89 -4.37
CA TYR A 32 -20.32 -19.33 -4.19
C TYR A 32 -20.78 -20.00 -5.49
N THR A 33 -20.91 -19.22 -6.58
CA THR A 33 -21.36 -19.65 -7.91
C THR A 33 -20.24 -19.48 -8.95
N GLU A 34 -20.35 -20.15 -10.09
CA GLU A 34 -19.44 -20.00 -11.26
C GLU A 34 -19.75 -18.75 -12.10
N GLN A 35 -20.65 -17.88 -11.62
CA GLN A 35 -20.99 -16.66 -12.34
C GLN A 35 -19.78 -15.70 -12.36
N LYS A 36 -19.66 -14.91 -13.43
CA LYS A 36 -18.60 -13.89 -13.55
C LYS A 36 -18.84 -12.67 -12.65
N LEU A 37 -20.09 -12.39 -12.29
CA LEU A 37 -20.51 -11.22 -11.52
C LEU A 37 -21.34 -11.63 -10.30
N CYS A 38 -21.20 -10.92 -9.19
CA CYS A 38 -22.04 -11.17 -8.02
C CYS A 38 -23.44 -10.56 -8.17
N ASN A 39 -24.35 -10.97 -7.28
CA ASN A 39 -25.74 -10.48 -7.24
C ASN A 39 -25.90 -8.97 -6.99
N THR A 40 -24.85 -8.26 -6.59
CA THR A 40 -24.85 -6.79 -6.45
C THR A 40 -24.39 -6.10 -7.74
N CYS A 41 -23.55 -6.79 -8.53
CA CYS A 41 -22.94 -6.29 -9.76
C CYS A 41 -23.70 -6.77 -11.01
N ARG A 42 -24.97 -7.18 -10.88
CA ARG A 42 -25.74 -8.09 -11.76
C ARG A 42 -25.55 -7.90 -13.28
N HIS A 43 -25.22 -6.69 -13.72
CA HIS A 43 -24.94 -6.36 -15.11
C HIS A 43 -23.65 -5.53 -15.20
N LEU A 44 -22.83 -5.83 -16.19
CA LEU A 44 -21.82 -4.87 -16.65
C LEU A 44 -22.56 -3.63 -17.18
N PRO A 45 -22.07 -2.41 -16.95
CA PRO A 45 -22.58 -1.23 -17.63
C PRO A 45 -22.74 -1.46 -19.14
N LEU A 46 -23.86 -0.99 -19.70
CA LEU A 46 -24.25 -1.23 -21.10
C LEU A 46 -23.19 -0.79 -22.13
N TYR A 47 -22.32 0.16 -21.77
CA TYR A 47 -21.25 0.68 -22.64
C TYR A 47 -19.94 -0.11 -22.58
N ILE A 48 -19.82 -1.16 -21.76
CA ILE A 48 -18.57 -1.93 -21.62
C ILE A 48 -18.30 -2.86 -22.83
N GLY A 49 -19.30 -3.10 -23.69
CA GLY A 49 -19.13 -3.80 -24.97
C GLY A 49 -18.24 -5.05 -24.90
N ASP A 50 -17.30 -5.14 -25.84
CA ASP A 50 -16.31 -6.23 -25.94
C ASP A 50 -15.02 -5.98 -25.14
N TRP A 51 -15.00 -4.98 -24.25
CA TRP A 51 -13.82 -4.61 -23.44
C TRP A 51 -13.58 -5.54 -22.24
N ASN A 52 -14.23 -6.70 -22.27
CA ASN A 52 -14.29 -7.66 -21.18
C ASN A 52 -12.92 -8.25 -20.84
N PHE A 53 -12.68 -8.38 -19.54
CA PHE A 53 -11.55 -9.15 -19.06
C PHE A 53 -11.83 -10.64 -19.29
N LYS A 54 -10.81 -11.39 -19.75
CA LYS A 54 -10.81 -12.87 -19.75
C LYS A 54 -10.65 -13.39 -18.32
N SER A 55 -9.83 -12.72 -17.51
CA SER A 55 -9.64 -13.06 -16.10
C SER A 55 -9.24 -11.86 -15.27
N VAL A 56 -9.64 -11.84 -13.99
CA VAL A 56 -9.12 -10.91 -12.98
C VAL A 56 -8.56 -11.72 -11.83
N ASN A 57 -7.28 -11.55 -11.53
CA ASN A 57 -6.57 -12.25 -10.47
C ASN A 57 -5.94 -11.25 -9.49
N ALA A 58 -5.91 -11.60 -8.21
CA ALA A 58 -5.43 -10.70 -7.18
C ALA A 58 -4.53 -11.44 -6.19
N LEU A 59 -3.44 -10.80 -5.79
CA LEU A 59 -2.48 -11.35 -4.82
C LEU A 59 -3.08 -11.47 -3.43
N GLY A 60 -3.74 -10.41 -2.96
CA GLY A 60 -4.53 -10.34 -1.73
C GLY A 60 -3.91 -11.06 -0.54
N ILE A 61 -3.09 -10.38 0.28
CA ILE A 61 -2.58 -10.95 1.55
C ILE A 61 -3.61 -10.72 2.63
N TYR A 62 -4.25 -11.77 3.13
CA TYR A 62 -5.19 -11.65 4.23
C TYR A 62 -4.59 -12.11 5.56
N HIS A 63 -4.55 -11.22 6.55
CA HIS A 63 -4.41 -11.61 7.95
C HIS A 63 -5.79 -11.76 8.59
N LYS A 64 -6.03 -12.83 9.35
CA LYS A 64 -7.30 -13.00 10.06
C LYS A 64 -7.24 -12.31 11.41
N TYR A 65 -7.99 -11.23 11.56
CA TYR A 65 -8.23 -10.62 12.87
C TYR A 65 -9.54 -11.14 13.47
N LYS A 66 -9.51 -11.68 14.68
CA LYS A 66 -10.71 -12.12 15.38
C LYS A 66 -11.34 -10.94 16.12
N GLN A 67 -12.55 -10.56 15.73
CA GLN A 67 -13.36 -9.59 16.46
C GLN A 67 -14.75 -10.17 16.70
N LYS A 68 -15.19 -10.25 17.96
CA LYS A 68 -16.54 -10.71 18.36
C LYS A 68 -16.98 -12.03 17.69
N GLY A 69 -16.09 -13.01 17.60
CA GLY A 69 -16.40 -14.33 17.02
C GLY A 69 -16.29 -14.43 15.49
N TYR A 70 -16.06 -13.32 14.78
CA TYR A 70 -15.84 -13.30 13.33
C TYR A 70 -14.35 -13.19 13.00
N SER A 71 -13.91 -13.88 11.94
CA SER A 71 -12.56 -13.73 11.39
C SER A 71 -12.59 -12.74 10.23
N ILE A 72 -11.98 -11.57 10.44
CA ILE A 72 -11.91 -10.49 9.49
C ILE A 72 -10.63 -10.63 8.65
N PRO A 73 -10.71 -10.71 7.31
CA PRO A 73 -9.54 -10.78 6.45
C PRO A 73 -8.97 -9.36 6.19
N ILE A 74 -7.89 -8.99 6.88
CA ILE A 74 -7.15 -7.73 6.71
C ILE A 74 -6.23 -7.83 5.50
N ASN A 75 -6.40 -6.96 4.51
CA ASN A 75 -5.52 -6.90 3.34
C ASN A 75 -4.17 -6.22 3.69
N VAL A 76 -3.16 -7.00 4.07
CA VAL A 76 -1.81 -6.53 4.43
C VAL A 76 -1.11 -5.85 3.24
N LEU A 77 -1.47 -6.22 2.00
CA LEU A 77 -0.92 -5.55 0.82
C LEU A 77 -1.46 -4.14 0.64
N SER A 78 -2.70 -3.86 1.03
CA SER A 78 -3.20 -2.48 0.97
C SER A 78 -2.39 -1.57 1.89
N GLU A 79 -1.97 -2.05 3.06
CA GLU A 79 -1.06 -1.31 3.95
C GLU A 79 0.32 -1.15 3.31
N LEU A 80 0.92 -2.21 2.76
CA LEU A 80 2.20 -2.14 2.06
C LEU A 80 2.16 -1.17 0.86
N ILE A 81 1.08 -1.18 0.08
CA ILE A 81 0.86 -0.28 -1.07
C ILE A 81 0.68 1.17 -0.60
N LEU A 82 -0.03 1.41 0.51
CA LEU A 82 -0.11 2.73 1.11
C LEU A 82 1.29 3.19 1.53
N LEU A 83 2.08 2.33 2.17
CA LEU A 83 3.46 2.65 2.55
C LEU A 83 4.34 2.93 1.32
N LEU A 84 4.17 2.20 0.23
CA LEU A 84 4.84 2.49 -1.05
C LEU A 84 4.46 3.87 -1.61
N LYS A 85 3.19 4.26 -1.50
CA LYS A 85 2.70 5.57 -1.95
C LYS A 85 3.23 6.72 -1.08
N PHE A 86 3.38 6.53 0.23
CA PHE A 86 3.61 7.63 1.17
C PHE A 86 4.98 7.68 1.82
N ARG A 87 5.72 6.56 1.92
CA ARG A 87 7.13 6.59 2.31
C ARG A 87 7.99 7.11 1.18
N LYS A 88 8.98 7.93 1.50
CA LYS A 88 9.89 8.55 0.52
C LYS A 88 11.21 7.81 0.33
N GLY A 89 11.58 6.94 1.26
CA GLY A 89 12.81 6.17 1.21
C GLY A 89 12.90 5.21 0.02
N LYS A 90 13.86 5.44 -0.89
CA LYS A 90 14.08 4.61 -2.09
C LYS A 90 14.31 3.13 -1.72
N LYS A 91 15.09 2.86 -0.68
CA LYS A 91 15.38 1.48 -0.21
C LYS A 91 14.11 0.72 0.15
N PHE A 92 13.21 1.34 0.89
CA PHE A 92 11.93 0.73 1.27
C PHE A 92 11.05 0.51 0.04
N ARG A 93 10.97 1.50 -0.86
CA ARG A 93 10.18 1.39 -2.10
C ARG A 93 10.66 0.24 -2.98
N THR A 94 11.97 0.11 -3.19
CA THR A 94 12.57 -0.99 -3.93
C THR A 94 12.26 -2.35 -3.29
N PHE A 95 12.44 -2.48 -1.97
CA PHE A 95 12.15 -3.73 -1.26
C PHE A 95 10.66 -4.12 -1.35
N ALA A 96 9.76 -3.21 -0.98
CA ALA A 96 8.33 -3.48 -0.95
C ALA A 96 7.75 -3.69 -2.37
N GLY A 97 8.25 -2.96 -3.36
CA GLY A 97 7.87 -3.14 -4.75
C GLY A 97 8.33 -4.49 -5.32
N SER A 98 9.60 -4.88 -5.08
CA SER A 98 10.13 -6.20 -5.44
C SER A 98 9.34 -7.33 -4.78
N LEU A 99 8.95 -7.16 -3.51
CA LEU A 99 8.12 -8.12 -2.79
C LEU A 99 6.76 -8.32 -3.46
N ILE A 100 6.10 -7.22 -3.87
CA ILE A 100 4.83 -7.28 -4.63
C ILE A 100 5.05 -7.99 -5.97
N ALA A 101 6.09 -7.63 -6.72
CA ALA A 101 6.41 -8.24 -8.01
C ALA A 101 6.62 -9.76 -7.90
N LYS A 102 7.40 -10.23 -6.91
CA LYS A 102 7.57 -11.66 -6.60
C LYS A 102 6.23 -12.34 -6.32
N GLY A 103 5.33 -11.67 -5.60
CA GLY A 103 3.99 -12.19 -5.35
C GLY A 103 3.14 -12.30 -6.62
N LEU A 104 3.11 -11.25 -7.44
CA LEU A 104 2.40 -11.25 -8.72
C LEU A 104 2.91 -12.37 -9.64
N PHE A 105 4.23 -12.58 -9.69
CA PHE A 105 4.84 -13.68 -10.45
C PHE A 105 4.39 -15.06 -9.99
N LYS A 106 4.25 -15.29 -8.67
CA LYS A 106 3.69 -16.57 -8.18
C LYS A 106 2.26 -16.82 -8.67
N ILE A 107 1.44 -15.78 -8.80
CA ILE A 107 0.09 -15.93 -9.36
C ILE A 107 0.17 -16.24 -10.85
N PHE A 108 1.05 -15.54 -11.56
CA PHE A 108 1.30 -15.75 -12.98
C PHE A 108 1.67 -17.21 -13.25
N GLU A 109 2.69 -17.74 -12.55
CA GLU A 109 3.15 -19.13 -12.67
C GLU A 109 2.06 -20.15 -12.33
N GLU A 110 1.34 -19.94 -11.24
CA GLU A 110 0.26 -20.86 -10.85
C GLU A 110 -0.92 -20.86 -11.82
N LYS A 111 -1.06 -19.82 -12.64
CA LYS A 111 -2.09 -19.67 -13.66
C LYS A 111 -1.48 -19.62 -15.05
N ARG A 112 -0.36 -20.32 -15.24
CA ARG A 112 0.37 -20.36 -16.50
C ARG A 112 -0.52 -20.69 -17.70
N ASP A 113 -1.46 -21.63 -17.56
CA ASP A 113 -2.41 -21.98 -18.63
C ASP A 113 -3.30 -20.80 -19.09
N ILE A 114 -3.50 -19.80 -18.23
CA ILE A 114 -4.25 -18.58 -18.55
C ILE A 114 -3.35 -17.53 -19.20
N TYR A 115 -2.05 -17.54 -18.89
CA TYR A 115 -1.11 -16.47 -19.22
C TYR A 115 -0.05 -16.85 -20.27
N ASN A 116 -0.03 -18.11 -20.74
CA ASN A 116 1.00 -18.62 -21.66
C ASN A 116 1.17 -17.78 -22.95
N ASP A 117 0.08 -17.22 -23.46
CA ASP A 117 0.08 -16.47 -24.72
C ASP A 117 0.25 -14.95 -24.52
N VAL A 118 0.43 -14.50 -23.26
CA VAL A 118 0.62 -13.08 -22.96
C VAL A 118 1.99 -12.62 -23.44
N SER A 119 1.99 -11.59 -24.28
CA SER A 119 3.21 -10.96 -24.81
C SER A 119 3.42 -9.53 -24.28
N HIS A 120 2.43 -8.96 -23.60
CA HIS A 120 2.49 -7.58 -23.14
C HIS A 120 1.95 -7.38 -21.74
N VAL A 121 2.56 -6.45 -21.00
CA VAL A 121 2.08 -5.97 -19.71
C VAL A 121 1.99 -4.45 -19.71
N VAL A 122 0.93 -3.92 -19.11
CA VAL A 122 0.73 -2.49 -18.89
C VAL A 122 0.36 -2.22 -17.44
N ILE A 123 0.82 -1.12 -16.85
CA ILE A 123 0.29 -0.57 -15.60
C ILE A 123 -0.37 0.77 -15.87
N SER A 124 -1.43 1.11 -15.12
CA SER A 124 -2.14 2.38 -15.33
C SER A 124 -1.20 3.59 -15.17
N PRO A 125 -1.05 4.43 -16.22
CA PRO A 125 -0.25 5.64 -16.13
C PRO A 125 -0.91 6.65 -15.17
N LYS A 126 -0.08 7.36 -14.41
CA LYS A 126 -0.54 8.49 -13.59
C LYS A 126 -0.57 9.75 -14.44
N PHE A 127 -1.42 10.70 -14.08
CA PHE A 127 -1.51 11.97 -14.80
C PHE A 127 -0.22 12.80 -14.65
N LYS A 128 0.41 12.74 -13.47
CA LYS A 128 1.72 13.36 -13.22
C LYS A 128 2.83 12.32 -13.28
N SER A 129 3.84 12.56 -14.11
CA SER A 129 4.96 11.64 -14.34
C SER A 129 5.83 11.40 -13.10
N ASN A 130 5.93 12.38 -12.19
CA ASN A 130 6.64 12.22 -10.91
C ASN A 130 5.90 11.32 -9.90
N GLU A 131 4.69 10.86 -10.22
CA GLU A 131 3.90 9.91 -9.42
C GLU A 131 4.04 8.46 -9.93
N GLU A 132 4.83 8.19 -10.98
CA GLU A 132 5.03 6.88 -11.61
C GLU A 132 5.89 5.88 -10.81
N ASN A 133 5.84 5.95 -9.47
CA ASN A 133 6.54 5.02 -8.58
C ASN A 133 6.16 3.54 -8.87
N GLN A 134 4.98 3.28 -9.42
CA GLN A 134 4.50 1.90 -9.66
C GLN A 134 5.20 1.23 -10.83
N VAL A 135 5.59 2.00 -11.85
CA VAL A 135 6.37 1.48 -12.98
C VAL A 135 7.76 1.06 -12.49
N GLU A 136 8.44 1.96 -11.76
CA GLU A 136 9.80 1.73 -11.25
C GLU A 136 9.84 0.57 -10.25
N TYR A 137 8.95 0.56 -9.25
CA TYR A 137 9.08 -0.37 -8.12
C TYR A 137 8.28 -1.66 -8.27
N ILE A 138 7.25 -1.72 -9.13
CA ILE A 138 6.41 -2.93 -9.26
C ILE A 138 6.52 -3.54 -10.65
N LEU A 139 6.21 -2.77 -11.70
CA LEU A 139 6.14 -3.31 -13.06
C LEU A 139 7.51 -3.75 -13.57
N ASN A 140 8.53 -2.91 -13.46
CA ASN A 140 9.86 -3.24 -13.97
C ASN A 140 10.44 -4.49 -13.26
N PRO A 141 10.40 -4.60 -11.91
CA PRO A 141 10.79 -5.84 -11.25
C PRO A 141 9.96 -7.06 -11.64
N PHE A 142 8.65 -6.89 -11.91
CA PHE A 142 7.80 -7.99 -12.35
C PHE A 142 8.20 -8.50 -13.75
N ILE A 143 8.42 -7.60 -14.70
CA ILE A 143 8.89 -7.95 -16.05
C ILE A 143 10.29 -8.56 -15.99
N GLU A 144 11.19 -8.01 -15.16
CA GLU A 144 12.53 -8.58 -14.97
C GLU A 144 12.45 -10.03 -14.49
N ILE A 145 11.60 -10.33 -13.51
CA ILE A 145 11.38 -11.69 -13.02
C ILE A 145 10.81 -12.58 -14.13
N LEU A 146 9.84 -12.11 -14.92
CA LEU A 146 9.28 -12.87 -16.05
C LEU A 146 10.36 -13.22 -17.07
N ASN A 147 11.16 -12.22 -17.49
CA ASN A 147 12.23 -12.40 -18.46
C ASN A 147 13.31 -13.38 -17.95
N GLN A 148 13.68 -13.29 -16.66
CA GLN A 148 14.60 -14.23 -16.01
C GLN A 148 14.07 -15.68 -15.99
N ASN A 149 12.75 -15.88 -16.10
CA ASN A 149 12.10 -17.18 -16.14
C ASN A 149 11.71 -17.60 -17.58
N GLY A 150 12.20 -16.90 -18.60
CA GLY A 150 12.06 -17.28 -20.01
C GLY A 150 10.78 -16.79 -20.70
N TYR A 151 10.02 -15.89 -20.08
CA TYR A 151 8.89 -15.22 -20.72
C TYR A 151 9.37 -13.96 -21.45
N ASP A 152 9.02 -13.80 -22.73
CA ASP A 152 9.33 -12.59 -23.48
C ASP A 152 8.13 -11.65 -23.44
N ILE A 153 8.15 -10.68 -22.53
CA ILE A 153 7.03 -9.79 -22.26
C ILE A 153 7.45 -8.32 -22.42
N GLU A 154 6.74 -7.59 -23.29
CA GLU A 154 6.95 -6.17 -23.51
C GLU A 154 6.19 -5.30 -22.49
N ASN A 155 6.84 -4.22 -22.03
CA ASN A 155 6.20 -3.16 -21.24
C ASN A 155 5.52 -2.11 -22.13
N LEU A 156 4.19 -2.10 -22.15
CA LEU A 156 3.42 -1.11 -22.91
C LEU A 156 3.17 0.22 -22.20
N SER A 157 3.58 0.37 -20.93
CA SER A 157 3.16 1.51 -20.10
C SER A 157 3.62 2.87 -20.64
N LYS A 158 4.77 2.92 -21.33
CA LYS A 158 5.23 4.15 -22.00
C LYS A 158 4.39 4.54 -23.23
N ARG A 159 3.65 3.58 -23.78
CA ARG A 159 2.76 3.76 -24.94
C ARG A 159 1.32 4.02 -24.52
N VAL A 160 1.00 3.97 -23.23
CA VAL A 160 -0.32 4.31 -22.70
C VAL A 160 -0.23 5.65 -21.99
N LYS A 161 -1.09 6.59 -22.37
CA LYS A 161 -1.13 7.93 -21.79
C LYS A 161 -2.47 8.17 -21.12
N ARG A 162 -2.42 8.80 -19.95
CA ARG A 162 -3.60 9.40 -19.31
C ARG A 162 -3.78 10.83 -19.81
N LEU A 163 -4.93 11.13 -20.40
CA LEU A 163 -5.21 12.41 -21.06
C LEU A 163 -5.66 13.49 -20.05
N GLU A 164 -6.34 13.11 -18.97
CA GLU A 164 -6.87 14.04 -17.99
C GLU A 164 -6.86 13.52 -16.54
N ASP A 165 -6.92 14.45 -15.59
CA ASP A 165 -7.08 14.17 -14.16
C ASP A 165 -8.57 14.24 -13.79
N VAL A 166 -9.12 13.10 -13.38
CA VAL A 166 -10.53 12.97 -12.99
C VAL A 166 -10.75 13.14 -11.49
N GLY A 167 -9.72 13.59 -10.74
CA GLY A 167 -9.83 13.89 -9.32
C GLY A 167 -10.05 12.67 -8.41
N ARG A 168 -10.46 12.93 -7.16
CA ARG A 168 -10.66 11.88 -6.14
C ARG A 168 -12.01 11.20 -6.32
N ASN A 169 -12.03 10.14 -7.12
CA ASN A 169 -13.19 9.28 -7.34
C ASN A 169 -13.69 8.51 -6.11
N LYS A 170 -13.14 8.68 -4.91
CA LYS A 170 -13.45 7.82 -3.75
C LYS A 170 -14.86 7.99 -3.18
N GLU A 171 -15.48 9.14 -3.38
CA GLU A 171 -16.82 9.47 -2.86
C GLU A 171 -17.93 9.25 -3.90
N LYS A 172 -17.55 9.11 -5.17
CA LYS A 172 -18.47 8.97 -6.29
C LYS A 172 -19.03 7.55 -6.40
N GLY A 173 -20.27 7.46 -6.87
CA GLY A 173 -20.94 6.20 -7.18
C GLY A 173 -20.28 5.45 -8.34
N PHE A 174 -20.61 4.17 -8.49
CA PHE A 174 -20.00 3.30 -9.49
C PHE A 174 -20.16 3.81 -10.93
N GLU A 175 -21.38 4.17 -11.35
CA GLU A 175 -21.65 4.65 -12.71
C GLU A 175 -20.94 5.97 -13.00
N GLU A 176 -20.93 6.88 -12.04
CA GLU A 176 -20.25 8.17 -12.15
C GLU A 176 -18.74 7.98 -12.36
N ARG A 177 -18.09 7.06 -11.61
CA ARG A 177 -16.66 6.76 -11.79
C ARG A 177 -16.32 6.17 -13.15
N PHE A 178 -17.24 5.44 -13.76
CA PHE A 178 -17.02 4.87 -15.09
C PHE A 178 -17.20 5.93 -16.17
N ASN A 179 -18.21 6.78 -16.05
CA ASN A 179 -18.41 7.88 -16.98
C ASN A 179 -17.23 8.85 -16.95
N ASP A 180 -16.73 9.17 -15.75
CA ASP A 180 -15.57 10.06 -15.58
C ASP A 180 -14.31 9.50 -16.23
N ILE A 181 -14.07 8.19 -16.16
CA ILE A 181 -12.83 7.59 -16.66
C ILE A 181 -12.92 7.16 -18.12
N ASN A 182 -14.10 7.16 -18.74
CA ASN A 182 -14.27 6.71 -20.11
C ASN A 182 -13.60 7.67 -21.10
N GLY A 183 -12.67 7.16 -21.91
CA GLY A 183 -11.91 7.97 -22.86
C GLY A 183 -10.66 8.62 -22.27
N VAL A 184 -10.34 8.35 -20.99
CA VAL A 184 -9.24 9.02 -20.29
C VAL A 184 -7.88 8.43 -20.66
N HIS A 185 -7.81 7.16 -21.04
CA HIS A 185 -6.59 6.51 -21.48
C HIS A 185 -6.53 6.41 -23.01
N GLU A 186 -5.35 6.70 -23.56
CA GLU A 186 -5.00 6.56 -24.96
C GLU A 186 -3.85 5.55 -25.10
N VAL A 187 -3.94 4.65 -26.07
CA VAL A 187 -2.83 3.78 -26.48
C VAL A 187 -2.25 4.30 -27.79
N ARG A 188 -0.95 4.61 -27.78
CA ARG A 188 -0.16 5.17 -28.89
C ARG A 188 0.56 4.06 -29.66
N ILE A 189 -0.25 3.13 -30.15
CA ILE A 189 0.15 2.00 -30.98
C ILE A 189 -0.94 1.88 -32.03
N ASP A 190 -0.56 1.68 -33.29
CA ASP A 190 -1.54 1.60 -34.36
C ASP A 190 -2.34 0.29 -34.28
N ASP A 191 -1.66 -0.83 -34.07
CA ASP A 191 -2.24 -2.17 -33.99
C ASP A 191 -1.42 -3.06 -33.02
N LEU A 192 -2.12 -3.78 -32.14
CA LEU A 192 -1.56 -4.76 -31.20
C LEU A 192 -1.60 -6.20 -31.73
N GLY A 193 -2.13 -6.41 -32.95
CA GLY A 193 -2.07 -7.69 -33.65
C GLY A 193 -2.72 -8.85 -32.88
N HIS A 194 -3.82 -8.60 -32.18
CA HIS A 194 -4.48 -9.56 -31.31
C HIS A 194 -3.62 -10.11 -30.16
N ALA A 195 -2.58 -9.40 -29.73
CA ALA A 195 -1.77 -9.81 -28.59
C ALA A 195 -2.59 -9.92 -27.29
N ASP A 196 -2.33 -10.96 -26.50
CA ASP A 196 -2.88 -11.10 -25.14
C ASP A 196 -2.08 -10.22 -24.17
N ILE A 197 -2.80 -9.50 -23.31
CA ILE A 197 -2.24 -8.41 -22.49
C ILE A 197 -2.64 -8.57 -21.02
N ILE A 198 -1.69 -8.35 -20.11
CA ILE A 198 -1.96 -8.18 -18.69
C ILE A 198 -1.98 -6.69 -18.33
N ILE A 199 -3.06 -6.26 -17.70
CA ILE A 199 -3.16 -4.99 -16.99
C ILE A 199 -2.78 -5.25 -15.52
N LEU A 200 -1.69 -4.63 -15.06
CA LEU A 200 -1.36 -4.52 -13.65
C LEU A 200 -2.07 -3.33 -13.02
N ASP A 201 -2.54 -3.54 -11.78
CA ASP A 201 -3.01 -2.45 -10.94
C ASP A 201 -2.59 -2.67 -9.48
N ASP A 202 -2.44 -1.58 -8.73
CA ASP A 202 -2.03 -1.65 -7.33
C ASP A 202 -3.19 -2.14 -6.45
N ILE A 203 -4.37 -1.54 -6.56
CA ILE A 203 -5.55 -1.85 -5.77
C ILE A 203 -6.78 -1.82 -6.68
N PHE A 204 -7.36 -2.99 -6.90
CA PHE A 204 -8.63 -3.10 -7.60
C PHE A 204 -9.77 -2.62 -6.70
N THR A 205 -10.37 -1.48 -7.06
CA THR A 205 -11.54 -0.89 -6.39
C THR A 205 -12.83 -1.29 -7.12
N THR A 206 -13.29 -0.46 -8.05
CA THR A 206 -14.37 -0.73 -9.00
C THR A 206 -13.85 -1.29 -10.33
N GLY A 207 -12.53 -1.28 -10.52
CA GLY A 207 -11.87 -1.64 -11.77
C GLY A 207 -12.03 -0.62 -12.90
N SER A 208 -12.67 0.53 -12.68
CA SER A 208 -13.02 1.47 -13.75
C SER A 208 -11.79 1.94 -14.56
N THR A 209 -10.66 2.17 -13.88
CA THR A 209 -9.38 2.46 -14.55
C THR A 209 -8.88 1.30 -15.41
N SER A 210 -8.94 0.06 -14.92
CA SER A 210 -8.58 -1.12 -15.71
C SER A 210 -9.49 -1.31 -16.91
N TRP A 211 -10.79 -0.99 -16.77
CA TRP A 211 -11.77 -1.07 -17.85
C TRP A 211 -11.49 -0.04 -18.95
N ASP A 212 -11.18 1.20 -18.60
CA ASP A 212 -10.86 2.22 -19.60
C ASP A 212 -9.53 1.94 -20.32
N ILE A 213 -8.54 1.38 -19.62
CA ILE A 213 -7.32 0.88 -20.27
C ILE A 213 -7.66 -0.28 -21.20
N ALA A 214 -8.52 -1.20 -20.79
CA ALA A 214 -8.94 -2.31 -21.64
C ALA A 214 -9.67 -1.85 -22.89
N ARG A 215 -10.54 -0.84 -22.78
CA ARG A 215 -11.12 -0.14 -23.92
C ARG A 215 -10.02 0.35 -24.86
N ALA A 216 -9.10 1.17 -24.36
CA ALA A 216 -8.05 1.78 -25.17
C ALA A 216 -7.15 0.74 -25.86
N LEU A 217 -6.90 -0.41 -25.23
CA LEU A 217 -6.19 -1.54 -25.82
C LEU A 217 -7.03 -2.26 -26.89
N LYS A 218 -8.32 -2.50 -26.64
CA LYS A 218 -9.24 -3.13 -27.60
C LYS A 218 -9.46 -2.30 -28.85
N GLU A 219 -9.52 -0.97 -28.72
CA GLU A 219 -9.56 -0.04 -29.85
C GLU A 219 -8.31 -0.15 -30.75
N ARG A 220 -7.20 -0.68 -30.22
CA ARG A 220 -5.97 -1.02 -30.95
C ARG A 220 -5.83 -2.51 -31.23
N ASN A 221 -6.96 -3.22 -31.31
CA ASN A 221 -7.03 -4.62 -31.72
C ASN A 221 -6.28 -5.61 -30.78
N ALA A 222 -6.28 -5.34 -29.46
CA ALA A 222 -5.77 -6.30 -28.49
C ALA A 222 -6.61 -7.60 -28.44
N GLY A 223 -5.92 -8.72 -28.20
CA GLY A 223 -6.49 -10.04 -27.94
C GLY A 223 -7.14 -10.12 -26.56
N ASN A 224 -6.88 -11.19 -25.83
CA ASN A 224 -7.45 -11.33 -24.49
C ASN A 224 -6.81 -10.34 -23.51
N ILE A 225 -7.67 -9.75 -22.67
CA ILE A 225 -7.22 -8.84 -21.62
C ILE A 225 -7.36 -9.53 -20.27
N HIS A 226 -6.26 -9.60 -19.54
CA HIS A 226 -6.21 -10.13 -18.20
C HIS A 226 -5.88 -9.01 -17.23
N VAL A 227 -6.41 -9.08 -16.01
CA VAL A 227 -6.08 -8.13 -14.95
C VAL A 227 -5.40 -8.87 -13.82
N LEU A 228 -4.26 -8.35 -13.36
CA LEU A 228 -3.49 -8.90 -12.26
C LEU A 228 -3.18 -7.80 -11.24
N VAL A 229 -3.76 -7.89 -10.05
CA VAL A 229 -3.68 -6.81 -9.05
C VAL A 229 -2.96 -7.23 -7.77
N ALA A 230 -2.21 -6.30 -7.19
CA ALA A 230 -1.55 -6.54 -5.90
C ALA A 230 -2.56 -6.57 -4.75
N GLY A 231 -3.51 -5.65 -4.72
CA GLY A 231 -4.50 -5.53 -3.67
C GLY A 231 -5.93 -5.44 -4.19
N ARG A 232 -6.87 -5.64 -3.27
CA ARG A 232 -8.29 -5.34 -3.44
C ARG A 232 -8.70 -4.28 -2.42
N HIS A 233 -9.50 -3.31 -2.82
CA HIS A 233 -10.11 -2.37 -1.88
C HIS A 233 -11.27 -3.06 -1.16
N TRP A 234 -11.33 -2.91 0.16
CA TRP A 234 -12.44 -3.38 0.97
C TRP A 234 -13.73 -2.61 0.64
N LEU A 235 -14.87 -3.32 0.58
CA LEU A 235 -16.21 -2.76 0.28
C LEU A 235 -17.03 -2.38 1.54
N PHE A 236 -16.42 -2.39 2.73
CA PHE A 236 -17.10 -1.91 3.93
C PHE A 236 -16.79 -0.42 4.14
N ASP A 237 -17.85 0.36 4.41
CA ASP A 237 -17.87 1.83 4.40
C ASP A 237 -16.88 2.51 5.34
N GLU A 238 -16.35 1.77 6.32
CA GLU A 238 -15.34 2.29 7.22
C GLU A 238 -14.22 1.27 7.41
N TRP A 239 -13.13 1.48 6.66
CA TRP A 239 -11.85 1.08 7.21
C TRP A 239 -11.67 1.92 8.49
N PRO A 240 -11.40 1.33 9.68
CA PRO A 240 -11.00 2.12 10.85
C PRO A 240 -9.75 2.99 10.63
N ILE A 241 -9.14 2.97 9.43
CA ILE A 241 -8.04 3.83 9.00
C ILE A 241 -8.50 5.19 8.48
N ASN A 242 -9.75 5.41 8.03
CA ASN A 242 -10.15 6.74 7.56
C ASN A 242 -10.10 7.79 8.69
N THR A 243 -10.23 7.39 9.95
CA THR A 243 -9.95 8.23 11.13
C THR A 243 -8.46 8.32 11.49
N LEU A 244 -7.62 7.44 10.95
CA LEU A 244 -6.17 7.40 11.15
C LEU A 244 -5.39 8.12 10.05
N TYR A 245 -6.07 8.61 9.00
CA TYR A 245 -5.43 9.12 7.79
C TYR A 245 -6.21 10.29 7.17
N SER A 246 -5.61 11.48 7.14
CA SER A 246 -6.22 12.67 6.51
C SER A 246 -5.17 13.45 5.71
N ASN A 247 -5.52 13.86 4.50
CA ASN A 247 -4.67 14.72 3.64
C ASN A 247 -3.25 14.20 3.35
N GLY A 248 -3.05 12.88 3.40
CA GLY A 248 -1.75 12.29 3.11
C GLY A 248 -0.91 11.96 4.34
N ASP A 249 -1.33 12.39 5.54
CA ASP A 249 -0.62 12.17 6.80
C ASP A 249 -1.34 11.18 7.71
N PHE A 250 -0.55 10.44 8.51
CA PHE A 250 -1.07 9.58 9.56
C PHE A 250 -1.41 10.42 10.80
N SER A 251 -2.48 10.02 11.50
CA SER A 251 -2.86 10.61 12.79
C SER A 251 -1.75 10.45 13.82
N PHE A 252 -1.68 11.40 14.76
CA PHE A 252 -0.77 11.32 15.90
C PHE A 252 -0.92 9.98 16.65
N ASP A 253 -2.16 9.58 16.93
CA ASP A 253 -2.44 8.38 17.72
C ASP A 253 -1.98 7.10 17.04
N TYR A 254 -2.06 7.03 15.70
CA TYR A 254 -1.45 5.94 14.95
C TYR A 254 0.07 5.93 15.10
N LEU A 255 0.73 7.07 14.85
CA LEU A 255 2.18 7.17 14.81
C LEU A 255 2.82 6.95 16.16
N ILE A 256 2.27 7.54 17.21
CA ILE A 256 2.77 7.35 18.57
C ILE A 256 2.66 5.87 18.96
N ASN A 257 1.58 5.18 18.56
CA ASN A 257 1.42 3.74 18.79
C ASN A 257 2.40 2.92 17.96
N TYR A 258 2.62 3.28 16.69
CA TYR A 258 3.59 2.62 15.83
C TYR A 258 5.00 2.67 16.42
N PHE A 259 5.46 3.84 16.86
CA PHE A 259 6.80 4.01 17.43
C PHE A 259 6.91 3.44 18.84
N SER A 260 5.84 3.49 19.62
CA SER A 260 5.82 3.06 21.04
C SER A 260 5.32 1.63 21.23
N ARG A 261 5.20 0.83 20.17
CA ARG A 261 4.43 -0.44 20.08
C ARG A 261 4.58 -1.41 21.27
N THR A 262 5.73 -1.45 21.95
CA THR A 262 5.93 -2.27 23.16
C THR A 262 5.49 -1.59 24.46
N ASP A 263 5.59 -0.27 24.54
CA ASP A 263 5.47 0.49 25.79
C ASP A 263 4.05 1.07 25.96
N TYR A 264 3.41 1.50 24.86
CA TYR A 264 2.04 2.03 24.92
C TYR A 264 1.00 0.93 25.18
N ASN A 265 1.11 -0.20 24.48
CA ASN A 265 0.17 -1.32 24.58
C ASN A 265 0.34 -2.14 25.87
N ARG A 266 1.57 -2.28 26.38
CA ARG A 266 1.81 -3.05 27.62
C ARG A 266 1.60 -2.22 28.88
N ASP A 267 1.77 -0.89 28.83
CA ASP A 267 1.76 -0.11 30.07
C ASP A 267 1.60 1.41 29.88
N ARG A 268 0.42 1.86 29.41
CA ARG A 268 0.08 3.31 29.34
C ARG A 268 0.32 4.04 30.67
N LYS A 269 0.18 3.32 31.81
CA LYS A 269 0.49 3.79 33.17
C LYS A 269 1.99 4.04 33.39
N LYS A 270 2.91 3.35 32.71
CA LYS A 270 4.36 3.64 32.78
C LYS A 270 4.71 4.93 32.06
N ILE A 271 4.14 5.17 30.87
CA ILE A 271 4.37 6.41 30.13
C ILE A 271 3.83 7.62 30.93
N SER A 272 2.65 7.49 31.55
CA SER A 272 2.09 8.58 32.35
C SER A 272 2.95 8.98 33.55
N LYS A 273 3.70 8.03 34.13
CA LYS A 273 4.62 8.23 35.26
C LYS A 273 5.95 8.89 34.89
N VAL A 274 6.29 8.98 33.60
CA VAL A 274 7.50 9.68 33.17
C VAL A 274 7.36 11.18 33.45
N ILE A 275 8.37 11.75 34.10
CA ILE A 275 8.41 13.19 34.44
C ILE A 275 9.38 13.88 33.49
N ILE A 276 8.86 14.84 32.74
CA ILE A 276 9.66 15.75 31.91
C ILE A 276 10.05 16.94 32.79
N ILE A 277 11.35 17.13 33.01
CA ILE A 277 11.91 18.22 33.82
C ILE A 277 11.94 19.51 33.01
N LYS A 278 12.43 19.41 31.77
CA LYS A 278 12.47 20.51 30.80
C LYS A 278 12.04 19.99 29.45
N LEU A 279 11.25 20.78 28.73
CA LEU A 279 10.88 20.55 27.34
C LEU A 279 11.00 21.88 26.61
N ASP A 280 11.89 21.94 25.64
CA ASP A 280 12.07 23.07 24.74
C ASP A 280 11.71 22.60 23.32
N VAL A 281 10.86 23.38 22.66
CA VAL A 281 10.32 23.06 21.34
C VAL A 281 10.47 24.28 20.47
N GLN A 282 11.35 24.16 19.48
CA GLN A 282 11.62 25.17 18.46
C GLN A 282 11.22 24.61 17.09
N GLU A 283 11.24 25.46 16.06
CA GLU A 283 10.78 25.08 14.72
C GLU A 283 11.57 23.91 14.12
N ASN A 284 12.89 23.89 14.34
CA ASN A 284 13.83 22.91 13.80
C ASN A 284 14.47 21.98 14.86
N TYR A 285 14.10 22.13 16.14
CA TYR A 285 14.76 21.41 17.21
C TYR A 285 13.84 21.14 18.40
N ILE A 286 13.98 19.95 19.00
CA ILE A 286 13.28 19.56 20.22
C ILE A 286 14.32 19.08 21.24
N TYR A 287 14.30 19.65 22.43
CA TYR A 287 15.08 19.19 23.57
C TYR A 287 14.19 18.79 24.73
N ALA A 288 14.46 17.66 25.36
CA ALA A 288 13.83 17.31 26.62
C ALA A 288 14.83 16.74 27.63
N LEU A 289 14.77 17.26 28.86
CA LEU A 289 15.42 16.67 30.02
C LEU A 289 14.38 15.87 30.80
N ILE A 290 14.62 14.58 30.97
CA ILE A 290 13.63 13.61 31.45
C ILE A 290 14.16 12.96 32.73
N LYS A 291 13.35 12.92 33.79
CA LYS A 291 13.75 12.25 35.03
C LYS A 291 13.84 10.75 34.81
N GLY A 292 15.04 10.19 34.99
CA GLY A 292 15.30 8.76 34.86
C GLY A 292 15.51 8.07 36.20
N SER A 293 15.61 6.74 36.14
CA SER A 293 15.87 5.89 37.32
C SER A 293 17.34 5.90 37.76
N ARG A 294 18.25 6.32 36.89
CA ARG A 294 19.71 6.32 37.11
C ARG A 294 20.32 7.69 36.81
N GLY A 295 19.56 8.76 37.07
CA GLY A 295 19.89 10.12 36.64
C GLY A 295 18.95 10.61 35.54
N ASN A 296 19.16 11.84 35.08
CA ASN A 296 18.34 12.44 34.03
C ASN A 296 18.76 11.90 32.66
N TYR A 297 17.79 11.72 31.78
CA TYR A 297 18.00 11.37 30.39
C TYR A 297 17.73 12.59 29.51
N GLU A 298 18.55 12.75 28.47
CA GLU A 298 18.42 13.82 27.50
C GLU A 298 17.85 13.26 26.20
N LEU A 299 16.91 13.99 25.61
CA LEU A 299 16.37 13.74 24.28
C LEU A 299 16.65 14.98 23.43
N ASP A 300 17.23 14.77 22.25
CA ASP A 300 17.46 15.81 21.26
C ASP A 300 16.92 15.32 19.92
N VAL A 301 16.09 16.13 19.28
CA VAL A 301 15.57 15.88 17.94
C VAL A 301 15.96 17.06 17.06
N ASP A 302 16.94 16.83 16.19
CA ASP A 302 17.37 17.77 15.16
C ASP A 302 16.59 17.47 13.88
N LEU A 303 15.66 18.38 13.54
CA LEU A 303 14.75 18.20 12.41
C LEU A 303 15.44 18.51 11.08
N ASP A 304 16.45 19.38 11.08
CA ASP A 304 17.19 19.77 9.86
C ASP A 304 18.09 18.62 9.40
N ASN A 305 18.74 17.95 10.35
CA ASN A 305 19.65 16.84 10.06
C ASN A 305 19.00 15.45 10.17
N ASN A 306 17.71 15.37 10.52
CA ASN A 306 16.96 14.12 10.75
C ASN A 306 17.61 13.20 11.80
N ILE A 307 18.06 13.78 12.92
CA ILE A 307 18.71 13.04 14.01
C ILE A 307 17.81 13.04 15.24
N LEU A 308 17.53 11.86 15.79
CA LEU A 308 16.91 11.68 17.10
C LEU A 308 17.90 10.99 18.02
N SER A 309 18.44 11.74 18.99
CA SER A 309 19.37 11.19 19.98
C SER A 309 18.74 11.11 21.36
N HIS A 310 19.04 10.04 22.10
CA HIS A 310 18.51 9.85 23.45
C HIS A 310 19.43 9.02 24.34
N SER A 311 19.69 9.48 25.58
CA SER A 311 20.66 8.84 26.49
C SER A 311 20.06 7.74 27.39
N CYS A 312 18.80 7.35 27.21
CA CYS A 312 18.18 6.31 28.03
C CYS A 312 18.72 4.89 27.72
N PRO A 313 19.01 4.07 28.75
CA PRO A 313 19.45 2.68 28.56
C PRO A 313 18.51 1.81 27.72
N ASP A 314 17.19 1.94 27.89
CA ASP A 314 16.21 1.19 27.11
C ASP A 314 16.30 1.54 25.62
N PHE A 315 16.59 2.80 25.32
CA PHE A 315 16.80 3.25 23.95
C PHE A 315 18.10 2.70 23.36
N LYS A 316 19.18 2.74 24.15
CA LYS A 316 20.50 2.19 23.80
C LYS A 316 20.46 0.71 23.45
N ASN A 317 19.80 -0.12 24.25
CA ASN A 317 19.91 -1.57 24.14
C ASN A 317 18.99 -2.18 23.07
N ASP A 318 17.80 -1.61 22.84
CA ASP A 318 16.77 -2.26 22.01
C ASP A 318 16.10 -1.28 21.02
N LYS A 319 15.69 -0.09 21.49
CA LYS A 319 14.82 0.78 20.68
C LYS A 319 15.53 1.48 19.52
N LYS A 320 16.81 1.87 19.68
CA LYS A 320 17.63 2.46 18.61
C LYS A 320 17.70 1.55 17.37
N ARG A 321 17.99 0.25 17.56
CA ARG A 321 18.15 -0.73 16.47
C ARG A 321 16.87 -0.87 15.64
N ASN A 322 15.73 -0.86 16.31
CA ASN A 322 14.41 -1.03 15.68
C ASN A 322 13.74 0.31 15.28
N LYS A 323 14.45 1.44 15.43
CA LYS A 323 13.92 2.80 15.26
C LYS A 323 12.55 2.99 15.94
N LYS A 324 12.47 2.53 17.19
CA LYS A 324 11.30 2.64 18.07
C LYS A 324 11.57 3.63 19.18
N PHE A 325 10.49 4.06 19.83
CA PHE A 325 10.56 4.95 20.98
C PHE A 325 10.51 4.14 22.26
N CYS A 326 11.30 4.55 23.24
CA CYS A 326 11.07 4.15 24.62
C CYS A 326 9.98 5.05 25.22
N LYS A 327 9.42 4.64 26.36
CA LYS A 327 8.43 5.40 27.14
C LYS A 327 8.78 6.88 27.35
N HIS A 328 10.07 7.25 27.42
CA HIS A 328 10.51 8.63 27.63
C HIS A 328 10.29 9.49 26.39
N ILE A 329 10.72 9.01 25.22
CA ILE A 329 10.50 9.68 23.94
C ILE A 329 9.00 9.77 23.66
N SER A 330 8.26 8.68 23.89
CA SER A 330 6.80 8.68 23.76
C SER A 330 6.13 9.74 24.63
N LYS A 331 6.59 9.90 25.89
CA LYS A 331 6.08 10.92 26.80
C LYS A 331 6.40 12.34 26.32
N ALA A 332 7.60 12.57 25.77
CA ALA A 332 7.96 13.87 25.23
C ALA A 332 6.99 14.28 24.11
N PHE A 333 6.77 13.42 23.09
CA PHE A 333 5.81 13.71 22.02
C PHE A 333 4.36 13.86 22.51
N LEU A 334 3.92 13.08 23.51
CA LEU A 334 2.61 13.27 24.13
C LEU A 334 2.48 14.62 24.84
N ASN A 335 3.56 15.13 25.44
CA ASN A 335 3.57 16.46 26.06
C ASN A 335 3.61 17.58 25.00
N ILE A 336 4.38 17.42 23.91
CA ILE A 336 4.39 18.37 22.79
C ILE A 336 2.99 18.47 22.18
N ARG A 337 2.30 17.34 21.96
CA ARG A 337 0.92 17.33 21.44
C ARG A 337 -0.03 18.22 22.26
N LYS A 338 0.08 18.22 23.59
CA LYS A 338 -0.78 19.04 24.45
C LYS A 338 -0.63 20.55 24.19
N GLY A 339 0.56 21.00 23.77
CA GLY A 339 0.82 22.39 23.41
C GLY A 339 0.62 22.68 21.92
N ASN A 340 1.00 21.74 21.05
CA ASN A 340 0.92 21.89 19.60
C ASN A 340 0.81 20.51 18.90
N GLU A 341 -0.42 20.02 18.75
CA GLU A 341 -0.72 18.73 18.11
C GLU A 341 -0.28 18.69 16.65
N LYS A 342 -0.45 19.78 15.90
CA LYS A 342 -0.09 19.84 14.48
C LYS A 342 1.41 19.66 14.27
N PHE A 343 2.23 20.40 15.04
CA PHE A 343 3.68 20.25 15.01
C PHE A 343 4.12 18.85 15.46
N SER A 344 3.57 18.35 16.56
CA SER A 344 3.93 17.01 17.02
C SER A 344 3.60 15.93 15.98
N SER A 345 2.48 16.08 15.28
CA SER A 345 2.06 15.16 14.22
C SER A 345 2.93 15.28 12.97
N SER A 346 3.33 16.49 12.57
CA SER A 346 4.19 16.70 11.40
C SER A 346 5.58 16.10 11.64
N VAL A 347 6.15 16.27 12.83
CA VAL A 347 7.45 15.66 13.18
C VAL A 347 7.37 14.13 13.14
N LEU A 348 6.36 13.52 13.75
CA LEU A 348 6.20 12.05 13.72
C LEU A 348 5.97 11.52 12.29
N ASN A 349 5.22 12.25 11.47
CA ASN A 349 5.03 11.91 10.06
C ASN A 349 6.35 12.00 9.29
N SER A 350 7.17 13.03 9.53
CA SER A 350 8.51 13.16 8.93
C SER A 350 9.37 11.94 9.27
N ILE A 351 9.53 11.64 10.57
CA ILE A 351 10.29 10.47 11.04
C ILE A 351 9.76 9.17 10.40
N TYR A 352 8.44 9.02 10.29
CA TYR A 352 7.84 7.81 9.73
C TYR A 352 8.05 7.66 8.22
N ARG A 353 7.88 8.76 7.46
CA ARG A 353 7.96 8.77 5.99
C ARG A 353 9.39 8.60 5.50
N GLU A 354 10.35 9.10 6.28
CA GLU A 354 11.77 9.16 5.96
C GLU A 354 12.59 8.31 6.95
N LEU A 355 11.98 7.26 7.49
CA LEU A 355 12.55 6.44 8.57
C LEU A 355 13.91 5.85 8.24
N ASP A 356 14.22 5.60 6.97
CA ASP A 356 15.52 5.12 6.51
C ASP A 356 16.61 6.20 6.55
N ILE A 357 16.24 7.46 6.35
CA ILE A 357 17.13 8.63 6.41
C ILE A 357 17.37 9.03 7.86
N TRP A 358 16.33 9.00 8.70
CA TRP A 358 16.41 9.38 10.10
C TRP A 358 17.44 8.56 10.88
N GLN A 359 18.36 9.24 11.54
CA GLN A 359 19.38 8.64 12.40
C GLN A 359 18.87 8.60 13.83
N PHE A 360 19.04 7.45 14.48
CA PHE A 360 18.65 7.24 15.88
C PHE A 360 19.93 7.05 16.67
N ASP A 361 20.31 8.02 17.49
CA ASP A 361 21.64 8.10 18.09
C ASP A 361 21.70 8.08 19.60
N MET A 362 22.87 7.67 20.08
CA MET A 362 23.16 7.72 21.50
C MET A 362 23.80 9.07 21.79
N LYS A 363 23.31 9.69 22.86
CA LYS A 363 23.98 10.81 23.50
C LYS A 363 24.90 10.31 24.60
#